data_AF-A0A7Z9XJC5-F1
#
_entry.id   AF-A0A7Z9XJC5-F1
#
_cell.length_a   1.000
_cell.length_b   1.000
_cell.length_c   1.000
_cell.angle_alpha   90.00
_cell.angle_beta   90.00
_cell.angle_gamma   90.00
#
_symmetry.space_group_name_H-M   'P 1'
#
loop_
_entity.id
_entity.type
_entity.pdbx_description
1 polymer ?
#
loop_
_entity_poly.entity_id
_entity_poly.type
_entity_poly.pdbx_seq_one_letter_code
_entity_poly.pdbx_strand_id
1 'polypeptide(L)'
;MAYGRFAEYYDLLYQVQHKDYEREACRLHRLIQRHKSAPGNRLLDVGCGTGEHLRYLQDFYQVEGVDISAEMLRVARKKLPHVTFHQGDMRTFQLNQRFEVIISLFGSIGYVETVEGLREAVVNMRRHLVAGGVLVVEPWLGPEDIEDGRTHVVVAEDGERKIIRAGVTRVKGRMTEILFHFVIVEKEG
;
A
#
# COMPACT_ATOMS: atom_id res chain seq x y z
N MET A 1 11.12 3.66 -7.50
CA MET A 1 10.41 4.94 -7.35
C MET A 1 10.95 5.69 -6.14
N ALA A 2 11.26 6.97 -6.28
CA ALA A 2 11.70 7.80 -5.17
C ALA A 2 10.51 8.57 -4.60
N TYR A 3 9.92 8.06 -3.51
CA TYR A 3 8.87 8.78 -2.79
C TYR A 3 9.41 9.97 -2.00
N GLY A 4 10.72 10.03 -1.73
CA GLY A 4 11.40 11.21 -1.17
C GLY A 4 10.68 11.84 0.02
N ARG A 5 10.59 13.18 0.04
CA ARG A 5 9.81 13.93 1.05
C ARG A 5 8.30 13.65 0.99
N PHE A 6 7.77 13.16 -0.13
CA PHE A 6 6.33 12.92 -0.27
C PHE A 6 5.82 11.83 0.68
N ALA A 7 6.64 10.84 1.06
CA ALA A 7 6.25 9.82 2.03
C ALA A 7 5.73 10.43 3.35
N GLU A 8 6.26 11.60 3.76
CA GLU A 8 5.85 12.28 5.00
C GLU A 8 4.45 12.89 4.93
N TYR A 9 3.97 13.20 3.74
CA TYR A 9 2.66 13.83 3.51
C TYR A 9 1.60 12.85 3.03
N TYR A 10 2.00 11.59 2.78
CA TYR A 10 1.14 10.56 2.20
C TYR A 10 -0.15 10.39 3.00
N ASP A 11 -0.04 10.14 4.31
CA ASP A 11 -1.18 9.86 5.17
C ASP A 11 -2.14 11.06 5.23
N LEU A 12 -1.59 12.27 5.40
CA LEU A 12 -2.37 13.50 5.43
C LEU A 12 -3.16 13.73 4.13
N LEU A 13 -2.51 13.50 2.98
CA LEU A 13 -3.16 13.64 1.67
C LEU A 13 -4.30 12.63 1.47
N TYR A 14 -4.19 11.40 1.97
CA TYR A 14 -5.28 10.41 1.86
C TYR A 14 -6.36 10.58 2.93
N GLN A 15 -6.00 11.10 4.11
CA GLN A 15 -6.96 11.42 5.16
C GLN A 15 -7.96 12.50 4.71
N VAL A 16 -7.49 13.57 4.05
CA VAL A 16 -8.39 14.64 3.53
C VAL A 16 -9.27 14.18 2.36
N GLN A 17 -8.90 13.08 1.70
CA GLN A 17 -9.73 12.41 0.70
C GLN A 17 -10.72 11.42 1.34
N HIS A 18 -10.85 11.43 2.68
CA HIS A 18 -11.75 10.57 3.46
C HIS A 18 -11.51 9.07 3.29
N LYS A 19 -10.26 8.64 3.09
CA LYS A 19 -9.91 7.22 3.10
C LYS A 19 -10.01 6.68 4.53
N ASP A 20 -10.95 5.77 4.74
CA ASP A 20 -11.26 5.17 6.04
C ASP A 20 -10.55 3.81 6.18
N TYR A 21 -9.28 3.87 6.59
CA TYR A 21 -8.43 2.68 6.78
C TYR A 21 -8.94 1.73 7.87
N GLU A 22 -9.62 2.25 8.90
CA GLU A 22 -10.20 1.42 9.98
C GLU A 22 -11.34 0.56 9.46
N ARG A 23 -12.27 1.18 8.71
CA ARG A 23 -13.39 0.48 8.11
C ARG A 23 -12.93 -0.52 7.05
N GLU A 24 -11.93 -0.15 6.25
CA GLU A 24 -11.29 -1.07 5.29
C GLU A 24 -10.68 -2.28 6.01
N ALA A 25 -9.91 -2.07 7.09
CA ALA A 25 -9.32 -3.14 7.89
C ALA A 25 -10.37 -4.06 8.53
N CYS A 26 -11.46 -3.50 9.08
CA CYS A 26 -12.58 -4.27 9.59
C CYS A 26 -13.26 -5.14 8.51
N ARG A 27 -13.47 -4.59 7.32
CA ARG A 27 -14.06 -5.32 6.19
C ARG A 27 -13.13 -6.44 5.71
N LEU A 28 -11.84 -6.14 5.61
CA LEU A 28 -10.80 -7.07 5.23
C LEU A 28 -10.68 -8.23 6.23
N HIS A 29 -10.70 -7.93 7.53
CA HIS A 29 -10.73 -8.95 8.57
C HIS A 29 -11.89 -9.93 8.38
N ARG A 30 -13.12 -9.43 8.17
CA ARG A 30 -14.29 -10.28 7.92
C ARG A 30 -14.15 -11.13 6.66
N LEU A 31 -13.57 -10.58 5.60
CA LEU A 31 -13.30 -11.33 4.36
C LEU A 31 -12.29 -12.46 4.62
N ILE A 32 -11.18 -12.17 5.30
CA ILE A 32 -10.15 -13.14 5.65
C ILE A 32 -10.74 -14.29 6.48
N GLN A 33 -11.54 -13.99 7.51
CA GLN A 33 -12.14 -15.02 8.37
C GLN A 33 -13.09 -15.97 7.61
N ARG A 34 -13.68 -15.54 6.50
CA ARG A 34 -14.56 -16.39 5.67
C ARG A 34 -13.80 -17.39 4.80
N HIS A 35 -12.55 -17.08 4.43
CA HIS A 35 -11.81 -17.85 3.42
C HIS A 35 -10.59 -18.58 3.98
N LYS A 36 -10.01 -18.09 5.08
CA LYS A 36 -8.81 -18.68 5.69
C LYS A 36 -9.19 -19.91 6.51
N SER A 37 -8.54 -21.03 6.23
CA SER A 37 -8.68 -22.27 7.00
C SER A 37 -7.44 -22.62 7.83
N ALA A 38 -6.31 -21.97 7.57
CA ALA A 38 -5.09 -22.16 8.35
C ALA A 38 -5.26 -21.71 9.81
N PRO A 39 -4.71 -22.46 10.79
CA PRO A 39 -4.59 -21.96 12.17
C PRO A 39 -3.53 -20.85 12.24
N GLY A 40 -3.69 -19.89 13.16
CA GLY A 40 -2.76 -18.76 13.33
C GLY A 40 -3.25 -17.44 12.71
N ASN A 41 -2.52 -16.36 12.92
CA ASN A 41 -2.94 -15.01 12.53
C ASN A 41 -1.78 -14.09 12.11
N ARG A 42 -0.67 -14.64 11.59
CA ARG A 42 0.40 -13.83 11.01
C ARG A 42 -0.05 -13.28 9.66
N LEU A 43 0.15 -11.98 9.49
CA LEU A 43 -0.25 -11.23 8.31
C LEU A 43 0.96 -10.48 7.74
N LEU A 44 1.20 -10.63 6.44
CA LEU A 44 2.15 -9.83 5.69
C LEU A 44 1.41 -8.89 4.73
N ASP A 45 1.68 -7.59 4.82
CA ASP A 45 1.22 -6.59 3.86
C ASP A 45 2.33 -6.28 2.84
N VAL A 46 2.08 -6.55 1.56
CA VAL A 46 3.04 -6.40 0.46
C VAL A 46 2.72 -5.16 -0.35
N GLY A 47 3.65 -4.22 -0.38
CA GLY A 47 3.40 -2.83 -0.79
C GLY A 47 2.72 -2.05 0.33
N CYS A 48 3.20 -2.22 1.58
CA CYS A 48 2.53 -1.71 2.78
C CYS A 48 2.59 -0.18 2.94
N GLY A 49 3.41 0.52 2.13
CA GLY A 49 3.56 1.97 2.20
C GLY A 49 3.93 2.44 3.61
N THR A 50 3.18 3.42 4.11
CA THR A 50 3.36 4.01 5.45
C THR A 50 2.78 3.15 6.58
N GLY A 51 2.24 1.96 6.29
CA GLY A 51 1.68 1.03 7.27
C GLY A 51 0.31 1.43 7.84
N GLU A 52 -0.46 2.31 7.18
CA GLU A 52 -1.78 2.74 7.69
C GLU A 52 -2.76 1.57 7.85
N HIS A 53 -2.83 0.62 6.91
CA HIS A 53 -3.66 -0.58 7.10
C HIS A 53 -3.16 -1.43 8.27
N LEU A 54 -1.84 -1.60 8.40
CA LEU A 54 -1.24 -2.37 9.50
C LEU A 54 -1.55 -1.77 10.88
N ARG A 55 -1.69 -0.44 10.97
CA ARG A 55 -2.06 0.25 12.23
C ARG A 55 -3.39 -0.24 12.80
N TYR A 56 -4.32 -0.67 11.96
CA TYR A 56 -5.62 -1.20 12.38
C TYR A 56 -5.65 -2.74 12.34
N LEU A 57 -4.93 -3.37 11.42
CA LEU A 57 -4.88 -4.83 11.33
C LEU A 57 -4.13 -5.49 12.48
N GLN A 58 -3.24 -4.77 13.17
CA GLN A 58 -2.54 -5.27 14.37
C GLN A 58 -3.49 -5.65 15.52
N ASP A 59 -4.71 -5.13 15.55
CA ASP A 59 -5.72 -5.51 16.54
C ASP A 59 -6.25 -6.94 16.33
N PHE A 60 -6.05 -7.51 15.14
CA PHE A 60 -6.54 -8.83 14.75
C PHE A 60 -5.42 -9.84 14.43
N TYR A 61 -4.25 -9.35 14.02
CA TYR A 61 -3.17 -10.14 13.42
C TYR A 61 -1.80 -9.78 13.99
N GLN A 62 -0.86 -10.73 13.91
CA GLN A 62 0.57 -10.44 14.08
C GLN A 62 1.10 -9.92 12.75
N VAL A 63 1.23 -8.59 12.64
CA VAL A 63 1.47 -7.92 11.36
C VAL A 63 2.95 -7.70 11.08
N GLU A 64 3.30 -7.82 9.80
CA GLU A 64 4.57 -7.41 9.21
C GLU A 64 4.31 -6.73 7.86
N GLY A 65 5.25 -5.89 7.41
CA GLY A 65 5.13 -5.17 6.13
C GLY A 65 6.35 -5.35 5.23
N VAL A 66 6.13 -5.43 3.92
CA VAL A 66 7.16 -5.33 2.88
C VAL A 66 6.84 -4.15 1.97
N ASP A 67 7.83 -3.30 1.71
CA ASP A 67 7.73 -2.27 0.67
C ASP A 67 9.08 -2.07 -0.03
N ILE A 68 9.06 -1.69 -1.30
CA ILE A 68 10.29 -1.41 -2.06
C ILE A 68 10.92 -0.08 -1.64
N SER A 69 10.11 0.85 -1.12
CA SER A 69 10.53 2.19 -0.74
C SER A 69 11.04 2.28 0.69
N ALA A 70 12.33 2.55 0.85
CA ALA A 70 12.92 2.87 2.16
C ALA A 70 12.22 4.06 2.83
N GLU A 71 11.78 5.04 2.05
CA GLU A 71 11.17 6.28 2.55
C GLU A 71 9.79 6.04 3.14
N MET A 72 8.97 5.19 2.50
CA MET A 72 7.70 4.73 3.04
C MET A 72 7.91 3.93 4.33
N LEU A 73 8.88 3.00 4.32
CA LEU A 73 9.19 2.20 5.50
C LEU A 73 9.75 3.01 6.66
N ARG A 74 10.45 4.13 6.40
CA ARG A 74 10.89 5.05 7.45
C ARG A 74 9.69 5.65 8.18
N VAL A 75 8.66 6.07 7.45
CA VAL A 75 7.41 6.58 8.03
C VAL A 75 6.68 5.46 8.78
N ALA A 76 6.58 4.27 8.17
CA ALA A 76 5.92 3.11 8.77
C ALA A 76 6.57 2.69 10.10
N ARG A 77 7.90 2.60 10.15
CA ARG A 77 8.66 2.27 11.39
C ARG A 77 8.50 3.32 12.47
N LYS A 78 8.45 4.61 12.13
CA LYS A 78 8.20 5.68 13.11
C LYS A 78 6.79 5.57 13.70
N LYS A 79 5.81 5.22 12.87
CA LYS A 79 4.40 5.09 13.26
C LYS A 79 4.14 3.82 14.08
N LEU A 80 4.75 2.71 13.70
CA LEU A 80 4.54 1.38 14.27
C LEU A 80 5.90 0.79 14.70
N PRO A 81 6.52 1.30 15.78
CA PRO A 81 7.88 0.92 16.18
C PRO A 81 8.03 -0.55 16.59
N HIS A 82 6.92 -1.23 16.90
CA HIS A 82 6.91 -2.65 17.28
C HIS A 82 6.65 -3.60 16.10
N VAL A 83 6.29 -3.08 14.93
CA VAL A 83 6.01 -3.88 13.72
C VAL A 83 7.30 -4.08 12.92
N THR A 84 7.49 -5.29 12.41
CA THR A 84 8.65 -5.62 11.56
C THR A 84 8.37 -5.19 10.12
N PHE A 85 9.31 -4.43 9.55
CA PHE A 85 9.23 -3.91 8.18
C PHE A 85 10.47 -4.29 7.36
N HIS A 86 10.22 -4.96 6.25
CA HIS A 86 11.23 -5.46 5.33
C HIS A 86 11.28 -4.60 4.07
N GLN A 87 12.48 -4.18 3.66
CA GLN A 87 12.63 -3.55 2.36
C GLN A 87 12.77 -4.63 1.29
N GLY A 88 11.91 -4.63 0.27
CA GLY A 88 11.96 -5.65 -0.77
C GLY A 88 11.01 -5.40 -1.93
N ASP A 89 11.36 -5.97 -3.08
CA ASP A 89 10.52 -6.00 -4.26
C ASP A 89 9.48 -7.11 -4.12
N MET A 90 8.20 -6.80 -4.35
CA MET A 90 7.10 -7.78 -4.27
C MET A 90 7.32 -9.04 -5.12
N ARG A 91 8.08 -8.92 -6.22
CA ARG A 91 8.41 -10.01 -7.14
C ARG A 91 9.44 -10.99 -6.58
N THR A 92 10.32 -10.55 -5.68
CA THR A 92 11.55 -11.30 -5.36
C THR A 92 11.96 -11.33 -3.89
N PHE A 93 11.24 -10.63 -2.99
CA PHE A 93 11.54 -10.64 -1.55
C PHE A 93 11.60 -12.06 -0.99
N GLN A 94 12.45 -12.28 0.02
CA GLN A 94 12.65 -13.57 0.67
C GLN A 94 12.74 -13.37 2.19
N LEU A 95 11.72 -13.82 2.93
CA LEU A 95 11.65 -13.63 4.38
C LEU A 95 11.98 -14.90 5.18
N ASN A 96 12.18 -16.04 4.51
CA ASN A 96 12.37 -17.35 5.14
C ASN A 96 11.29 -17.69 6.19
N GLN A 97 10.09 -17.13 6.00
CA GLN A 97 8.96 -17.26 6.89
C GLN A 97 7.68 -17.40 6.06
N ARG A 98 6.64 -17.98 6.67
CA ARG A 98 5.32 -18.10 6.05
C ARG A 98 4.26 -17.44 6.91
N PHE A 99 3.18 -17.01 6.25
CA PHE A 99 2.08 -16.26 6.83
C PHE A 99 0.75 -16.95 6.54
N GLU A 100 -0.19 -16.80 7.46
CA GLU A 100 -1.57 -17.26 7.28
C GLU A 100 -2.37 -16.32 6.37
N VAL A 101 -1.98 -15.04 6.34
CA VAL A 101 -2.58 -14.01 5.51
C VAL A 101 -1.49 -13.24 4.79
N ILE A 102 -1.64 -13.07 3.48
CA ILE A 102 -0.87 -12.09 2.72
C ILE A 102 -1.86 -11.15 2.05
N ILE A 103 -1.60 -9.85 2.14
CA ILE A 103 -2.40 -8.82 1.47
C ILE A 103 -1.52 -7.95 0.58
N SER A 104 -2.09 -7.41 -0.48
CA SER A 104 -1.50 -6.32 -1.25
C SER A 104 -2.63 -5.36 -1.61
N LEU A 105 -2.65 -4.22 -0.94
CA LEU A 105 -3.79 -3.31 -0.96
C LEU A 105 -3.53 -2.07 -1.81
N PHE A 106 -4.60 -1.32 -2.04
CA PHE A 106 -4.63 0.01 -2.63
C PHE A 106 -3.93 0.11 -3.99
N GLY A 107 -4.08 -0.93 -4.80
CA GLY A 107 -3.54 -0.99 -6.16
C GLY A 107 -2.02 -1.13 -6.23
N SER A 108 -1.32 -1.42 -5.12
CA SER A 108 0.14 -1.60 -5.11
C SER A 108 0.61 -2.64 -6.13
N ILE A 109 -0.18 -3.68 -6.38
CA ILE A 109 0.11 -4.69 -7.42
C ILE A 109 0.17 -4.09 -8.83
N GLY A 110 -0.41 -2.92 -9.08
CA GLY A 110 -0.34 -2.25 -10.39
C GLY A 110 1.06 -1.75 -10.75
N TYR A 111 1.97 -1.66 -9.78
CA TYR A 111 3.36 -1.25 -10.02
C TYR A 111 4.21 -2.33 -10.71
N VAL A 112 3.74 -3.58 -10.78
CA VAL A 112 4.36 -4.59 -11.65
C VAL A 112 3.80 -4.43 -13.05
N GLU A 113 4.56 -3.72 -13.89
CA GLU A 113 4.16 -3.20 -15.19
C GLU A 113 3.89 -4.27 -16.27
N THR A 114 4.22 -5.54 -15.99
CA THR A 114 4.08 -6.65 -16.95
C THR A 114 3.28 -7.79 -16.36
N VAL A 115 2.63 -8.58 -17.23
CA VAL A 115 1.89 -9.78 -16.83
C VAL A 115 2.84 -10.81 -16.22
N GLU A 116 4.06 -10.91 -16.73
CA GLU A 116 5.11 -11.75 -16.20
C GLU A 116 5.51 -11.30 -14.79
N GLY A 117 5.69 -10.00 -14.57
CA GLY A 117 5.96 -9.43 -13.24
C GLY A 117 4.82 -9.64 -12.25
N LEU A 118 3.56 -9.56 -12.72
CA LEU A 118 2.39 -9.91 -11.92
C LEU A 118 2.41 -11.39 -11.52
N ARG A 119 2.73 -12.30 -12.45
CA ARG A 119 2.89 -13.72 -12.15
C ARG A 119 4.01 -13.95 -11.13
N GLU A 120 5.16 -13.29 -11.29
CA GLU A 120 6.27 -13.37 -10.34
C GLU A 120 5.87 -12.91 -8.94
N ALA A 121 5.19 -11.77 -8.82
CA ALA A 121 4.70 -11.25 -7.55
C ALA A 121 3.72 -12.21 -6.87
N VAL A 122 2.72 -12.71 -7.61
CA VAL A 122 1.73 -13.67 -7.07
C VAL A 122 2.40 -14.99 -6.68
N VAL A 123 3.32 -15.50 -7.49
CA VAL A 123 4.09 -16.72 -7.16
C VAL A 123 4.93 -16.49 -5.90
N ASN A 124 5.57 -15.33 -5.77
CA ASN A 124 6.39 -15.01 -4.62
C ASN A 124 5.54 -14.90 -3.34
N MET A 125 4.42 -14.19 -3.37
CA MET A 125 3.44 -14.15 -2.28
C MET A 125 2.96 -15.57 -1.93
N ARG A 126 2.59 -16.37 -2.93
CA ARG A 126 2.13 -17.76 -2.72
C ARG A 126 3.19 -18.64 -2.04
N ARG A 127 4.48 -18.45 -2.34
CA ARG A 127 5.59 -19.18 -1.69
C ARG A 127 5.68 -18.86 -0.19
N HIS A 128 5.33 -17.65 0.20
CA HIS A 128 5.29 -17.19 1.59
C HIS A 128 3.95 -17.51 2.30
N LEU A 129 2.99 -18.13 1.61
CA LEU A 129 1.72 -18.53 2.21
C LEU A 129 1.79 -19.95 2.78
N VAL A 130 1.19 -20.16 3.95
CA VAL A 130 0.96 -21.51 4.50
C VAL A 130 -0.14 -22.25 3.75
N ALA A 131 -0.24 -23.56 3.96
CA ALA A 131 -1.40 -24.33 3.50
C ALA A 131 -2.67 -23.86 4.22
N GLY A 132 -3.74 -23.59 3.47
CA GLY A 132 -4.99 -23.03 4.02
C GLY A 132 -4.94 -21.52 4.33
N GLY A 133 -3.82 -20.85 4.05
CA GLY A 133 -3.72 -19.40 4.13
C GLY A 133 -4.47 -18.71 2.99
N VAL A 134 -4.64 -17.39 3.10
CA VAL A 134 -5.32 -16.57 2.07
C VAL A 134 -4.42 -15.44 1.56
N LEU A 135 -4.44 -15.24 0.25
CA LEU A 135 -3.89 -14.06 -0.42
C LEU A 135 -5.05 -13.16 -0.85
N VAL A 136 -5.04 -11.90 -0.42
CA VAL A 136 -6.01 -10.87 -0.85
C VAL A 136 -5.29 -9.79 -1.63
N VAL A 137 -5.75 -9.50 -2.84
CA VAL A 137 -5.16 -8.47 -3.71
C VAL A 137 -6.24 -7.47 -4.08
N GLU A 138 -5.99 -6.20 -3.78
CA GLU A 138 -6.75 -5.08 -4.33
C GLU A 138 -6.08 -4.63 -5.64
N PRO A 139 -6.72 -4.82 -6.79
CA PRO A 139 -6.12 -4.46 -8.07
C PRO A 139 -6.07 -2.94 -8.25
N TRP A 140 -5.29 -2.50 -9.24
CA TRP A 140 -5.46 -1.16 -9.80
C TRP A 140 -6.79 -1.07 -10.57
N LEU A 141 -7.20 0.16 -10.92
CA LEU A 141 -8.40 0.42 -11.72
C LEU A 141 -8.37 -0.32 -13.07
N GLY A 142 -9.54 -0.77 -13.51
CA GLY A 142 -9.73 -1.35 -14.84
C GLY A 142 -9.70 -0.27 -15.94
N PRO A 143 -9.45 -0.62 -17.21
CA PRO A 143 -9.47 0.33 -18.32
C PRO A 143 -10.76 1.16 -18.43
N GLU A 144 -11.89 0.59 -18.03
CA GLU A 144 -13.21 1.23 -17.99
C GLU A 144 -13.35 2.33 -16.92
N ASP A 145 -12.52 2.29 -15.88
CA ASP A 145 -12.56 3.20 -14.75
C ASP A 145 -11.46 4.29 -14.82
N ILE A 146 -10.66 4.28 -15.89
CA ILE A 146 -9.54 5.20 -16.10
C ILE A 146 -9.84 6.16 -17.24
N GLU A 147 -9.70 7.45 -16.94
CA GLU A 147 -9.87 8.54 -17.89
C GLU A 147 -8.51 9.18 -18.21
N ASP A 148 -8.10 9.14 -19.47
CA ASP A 148 -6.88 9.80 -19.94
C ASP A 148 -7.01 11.32 -19.85
N GLY A 149 -5.97 11.98 -19.33
CA GLY A 149 -5.96 13.42 -19.11
C GLY A 149 -6.72 13.87 -17.87
N ARG A 150 -7.32 12.95 -17.08
CA ARG A 150 -8.00 13.32 -15.83
C ARG A 150 -7.05 14.05 -14.89
N THR A 151 -7.43 15.28 -14.55
CA THR A 151 -6.70 16.10 -13.58
C THR A 151 -7.34 15.98 -12.20
N HIS A 152 -6.53 16.01 -11.16
CA HIS A 152 -7.01 16.06 -9.78
C HIS A 152 -6.12 16.97 -8.93
N VAL A 153 -6.72 17.61 -7.94
CA VAL A 153 -6.01 18.42 -6.95
C VAL A 153 -6.50 18.01 -5.57
N VAL A 154 -5.54 17.80 -4.67
CA VAL A 154 -5.79 17.56 -3.26
C VAL A 154 -5.09 18.67 -2.49
N VAL A 155 -5.84 19.33 -1.62
CA VAL A 155 -5.29 20.31 -0.68
C VAL A 155 -5.42 19.72 0.71
N ALA A 156 -4.31 19.70 1.45
CA ALA A 156 -4.27 19.25 2.82
C ALA A 156 -3.51 20.24 3.69
N GLU A 157 -3.80 20.25 4.97
CA GLU A 157 -3.06 21.04 5.94
C GLU A 157 -2.90 20.27 7.24
N ASP A 158 -1.75 20.45 7.88
CA ASP A 158 -1.62 20.29 9.31
C ASP A 158 -1.31 21.68 9.89
N GLY A 159 -1.48 21.86 11.20
CA GLY A 159 -1.33 23.19 11.83
C GLY A 159 -0.01 23.92 11.51
N GLU A 160 0.98 23.25 10.93
CA GLU A 160 2.29 23.79 10.56
C GLU A 160 2.46 24.02 9.05
N ARG A 161 1.70 23.32 8.20
CA ARG A 161 1.98 23.23 6.75
C ARG A 161 0.72 23.16 5.91
N LYS A 162 0.76 23.74 4.71
CA LYS A 162 -0.22 23.54 3.64
C LYS A 162 0.43 22.79 2.49
N ILE A 163 -0.23 21.74 2.01
CA ILE A 163 0.25 20.89 0.92
C ILE A 163 -0.81 20.86 -0.18
N ILE A 164 -0.38 21.13 -1.42
CA ILE A 164 -1.17 20.96 -2.62
C ILE A 164 -0.52 19.86 -3.46
N ARG A 165 -1.26 18.79 -3.73
CA ARG A 165 -0.90 17.78 -4.73
C ARG A 165 -1.80 17.93 -5.93
N ALA A 166 -1.25 18.40 -7.05
CA ALA A 166 -1.91 18.34 -8.34
C ALA A 166 -1.42 17.10 -9.10
N GLY A 167 -2.27 16.47 -9.88
CA GLY A 167 -1.84 15.38 -10.73
C GLY A 167 -2.66 15.26 -12.00
N VAL A 168 -2.05 14.62 -12.99
CA VAL A 168 -2.69 14.27 -14.26
C VAL A 168 -2.46 12.80 -14.54
N THR A 169 -3.53 12.10 -14.88
CA THR A 169 -3.48 10.71 -15.33
C THR A 169 -3.18 10.68 -16.83
N ARG A 170 -2.27 9.81 -17.24
CA ARG A 170 -1.93 9.54 -18.63
C ARG A 170 -2.07 8.05 -18.91
N VAL A 171 -2.78 7.70 -19.98
CA VAL A 171 -2.91 6.32 -20.43
C VAL A 171 -2.01 6.08 -21.64
N LYS A 172 -1.11 5.10 -21.53
CA LYS A 172 -0.19 4.67 -22.60
C LYS A 172 -0.39 3.19 -22.87
N GLY A 173 -1.22 2.87 -23.86
CA GLY A 173 -1.59 1.49 -24.17
C GLY A 173 -2.33 0.84 -22.99
N ARG A 174 -1.71 -0.14 -22.34
CA ARG A 174 -2.26 -0.81 -21.14
C ARG A 174 -1.72 -0.27 -19.82
N MET A 175 -0.86 0.75 -19.87
CA MET A 175 -0.23 1.35 -18.71
C MET A 175 -0.91 2.66 -18.33
N THR A 176 -1.00 2.90 -17.03
CA THR A 176 -1.42 4.19 -16.48
C THR A 176 -0.24 4.82 -15.79
N GLU A 177 0.05 6.06 -16.15
CA GLU A 177 1.06 6.90 -15.51
C GLU A 177 0.33 8.05 -14.82
N ILE A 178 0.62 8.27 -13.54
CA ILE A 178 0.09 9.42 -12.80
C ILE A 178 1.26 10.33 -12.47
N LEU A 179 1.26 11.50 -13.09
CA LEU A 179 2.22 12.54 -12.78
C LEU A 179 1.68 13.36 -11.61
N PHE A 180 2.48 13.49 -10.55
CA PHE A 180 2.16 14.34 -9.40
C PHE A 180 3.10 15.54 -9.32
N HIS A 181 2.52 16.71 -9.06
CA HIS A 181 3.20 17.95 -8.72
C HIS A 181 2.81 18.37 -7.30
N PHE A 182 3.78 18.85 -6.54
CA PHE A 182 3.59 19.22 -5.14
C PHE A 182 3.98 20.67 -4.91
N VAL A 183 3.16 21.37 -4.13
CA VAL A 183 3.50 22.64 -3.51
C VAL A 183 3.35 22.46 -2.01
N ILE A 184 4.42 22.73 -1.26
CA ILE A 184 4.44 22.62 0.19
C ILE A 184 4.81 24.01 0.73
N VAL A 185 3.96 24.55 1.59
CA VAL A 185 4.17 25.81 2.29
C VAL A 185 4.26 25.49 3.77
N GLU A 186 5.32 25.94 4.43
CA GLU A 186 5.57 25.70 5.85
C GLU A 186 5.45 27.05 6.58
N LYS A 187 4.91 27.08 7.81
CA LYS A 187 4.74 28.32 8.57
C LYS A 187 6.05 29.09 8.82
N GLU A 188 7.17 28.38 8.89
CA GLU A 188 8.49 28.96 9.18
C GLU A 188 9.36 29.23 7.93
N GLY A 189 8.76 29.28 6.73
CA GLY A 189 9.49 29.54 5.48
C GLY A 189 8.64 30.19 4.40
#